data_AF-A0A6C8GC25-F1
#
_entry.id   AF-A0A6C8GC25-F1
#
_cell.length_a   1.000
_cell.length_b   1.000
_cell.length_c   1.000
_cell.angle_alpha   90.00
_cell.angle_beta   90.00
_cell.angle_gamma   90.00
#
_symmetry.space_group_name_H-M   'P 1'
#
loop_
_entity.id
_entity.type
_entity.pdbx_description
1 polymer ?
#
loop_
_entity_poly.entity_id
_entity_poly.type
_entity_poly.pdbx_seq_one_letter_code
_entity_poly.pdbx_strand_id
1 'polypeptide(L)'
;MVDMDNLQNENVYFPSGIKSGNFDRVDIIYIPSGMESVMRIDQVGLENSYLYKISMRQIKATRYWSTLLKALNETKINKAYKLKDLRSAIFIYYQNKKIVSIYYDESGNYGAINSIPVEFMGRGVYDWVDGNFLKVIK
;
A
#
# COMPACT_ATOMS: atom_id res chain seq x y z
N MET A 1 22.03 35.26 5.96
CA MET A 1 20.99 34.56 5.18
C MET A 1 21.39 33.10 5.18
N VAL A 2 20.63 32.24 5.85
CA VAL A 2 20.88 30.80 5.81
C VAL A 2 20.31 30.30 4.49
N ASP A 3 21.17 29.73 3.66
CA ASP A 3 20.77 29.07 2.41
C ASP A 3 19.67 28.06 2.72
N MET A 4 18.50 28.26 2.13
CA MET A 4 17.38 27.30 2.12
C MET A 4 17.63 26.21 1.07
N ASP A 5 18.86 25.71 0.97
CA ASP A 5 19.20 24.59 0.12
C ASP A 5 19.05 23.27 0.88
N ASN A 6 18.37 22.32 0.22
CA ASN A 6 18.36 20.87 0.49
C ASN A 6 17.41 20.27 1.54
N LEU A 7 16.09 20.46 1.41
CA LEU A 7 15.12 19.59 2.09
C LEU A 7 13.90 19.21 1.21
N GLN A 8 14.08 18.74 -0.04
CA GLN A 8 12.91 18.29 -0.83
C GLN A 8 13.07 17.05 -1.73
N ASN A 9 14.11 16.22 -1.60
CA ASN A 9 14.17 14.95 -2.34
C ASN A 9 14.66 13.78 -1.49
N GLU A 10 13.89 13.39 -0.48
CA GLU A 10 13.99 12.02 0.04
C GLU A 10 13.06 11.15 -0.79
N ASN A 11 13.61 10.56 -1.86
CA ASN A 11 12.88 9.58 -2.65
C ASN A 11 12.53 8.39 -1.75
N VAL A 12 11.23 8.10 -1.60
CA VAL A 12 10.78 6.89 -0.91
C VAL A 12 10.66 5.78 -1.93
N TYR A 13 11.18 4.61 -1.60
CA TYR A 13 11.09 3.44 -2.47
C TYR A 13 10.52 2.26 -1.70
N PHE A 14 9.89 1.37 -2.46
CA PHE A 14 9.72 0.01 -2.00
C PHE A 14 11.07 -0.63 -1.68
N PRO A 15 11.16 -1.46 -0.62
CA PRO A 15 12.37 -2.25 -0.36
C PRO A 15 12.80 -3.06 -1.59
N SER A 16 14.11 -3.07 -1.88
CA SER A 16 14.66 -3.67 -3.10
C SER A 16 14.23 -5.12 -3.32
N GLY A 17 14.11 -5.90 -2.23
CA GLY A 17 13.66 -7.29 -2.27
C GLY A 17 12.25 -7.52 -2.80
N ILE A 18 11.33 -6.54 -2.67
CA ILE A 18 9.97 -6.73 -3.19
C ILE A 18 9.87 -6.47 -4.69
N LYS A 19 10.67 -5.55 -5.23
CA LYS A 19 10.72 -5.28 -6.68
C LYS A 19 11.34 -6.45 -7.47
N SER A 20 12.21 -7.24 -6.83
CA SER A 20 12.78 -8.46 -7.40
C SER A 20 11.92 -9.73 -7.17
N GLY A 21 10.78 -9.61 -6.49
CA GLY A 21 9.88 -10.74 -6.25
C GLY A 21 10.32 -11.68 -5.11
N ASN A 22 11.12 -11.20 -4.16
CA ASN A 22 11.51 -11.95 -2.97
C ASN A 22 10.44 -11.92 -1.86
N PHE A 23 9.23 -12.40 -2.19
CA PHE A 23 8.10 -12.53 -1.28
C PHE A 23 7.19 -13.67 -1.73
N ASP A 24 6.47 -14.30 -0.80
CA ASP A 24 5.67 -15.51 -1.06
C ASP A 24 4.19 -15.33 -0.76
N ARG A 25 3.83 -14.30 0.01
CA ARG A 25 2.46 -14.04 0.42
C ARG A 25 2.09 -12.57 0.38
N VAL A 26 0.84 -12.32 0.04
CA VAL A 26 0.21 -11.00 0.07
C VAL A 26 -1.11 -11.10 0.80
N ASP A 27 -1.32 -10.20 1.76
CA ASP A 27 -2.63 -9.95 2.34
C ASP A 27 -3.12 -8.57 1.89
N ILE A 28 -4.41 -8.45 1.58
CA ILE A 28 -5.08 -7.18 1.28
C ILE A 28 -6.19 -7.03 2.32
N ILE A 29 -6.23 -5.88 2.99
CA ILE A 29 -7.31 -5.53 3.91
C ILE A 29 -8.02 -4.26 3.44
N TYR A 30 -9.32 -4.18 3.72
CA TYR A 30 -10.17 -3.11 3.21
C TYR A 30 -11.33 -2.75 4.16
N ILE A 31 -11.62 -1.45 4.21
CA ILE A 31 -12.85 -0.86 4.74
C ILE A 31 -13.63 -0.28 3.55
N PRO A 32 -14.89 -0.71 3.31
CA PRO A 32 -15.73 -0.23 2.22
C PRO A 32 -15.85 1.30 2.12
N SER A 33 -15.85 1.79 0.87
CA SER A 33 -16.21 3.17 0.56
C SER A 33 -17.65 3.42 0.99
N GLY A 34 -17.89 4.53 1.69
CA GLY A 34 -19.20 4.85 2.28
C GLY A 34 -19.37 4.46 3.75
N MET A 35 -18.40 3.75 4.35
CA MET A 35 -18.37 3.63 5.82
C MET A 35 -17.76 4.86 6.45
N GLU A 36 -18.60 5.63 7.13
CA GLU A 36 -18.16 6.78 7.90
C GLU A 36 -17.42 6.31 9.16
N SER A 37 -16.35 7.04 9.50
CA SER A 37 -15.60 6.84 10.72
C SER A 37 -15.66 8.13 11.55
N VAL A 38 -15.87 7.99 12.86
CA VAL A 38 -15.93 9.13 13.79
C VAL A 38 -14.60 9.90 13.83
N MET A 39 -13.50 9.22 13.53
CA MET A 39 -12.17 9.80 13.44
C MET A 39 -11.40 9.26 12.23
N ARG A 40 -10.30 9.93 11.91
CA ARG A 40 -9.35 9.46 10.90
C ARG A 40 -8.80 8.09 11.31
N ILE A 41 -8.88 7.14 10.39
CA ILE A 41 -8.33 5.80 10.54
C ILE A 41 -6.82 5.85 10.24
N ASP A 42 -6.02 5.50 11.24
CA ASP A 42 -4.58 5.31 11.09
C ASP A 42 -4.23 3.84 10.81
N GLN A 43 -2.95 3.50 10.83
CA GLN A 43 -2.49 2.13 10.52
C GLN A 43 -2.98 1.11 11.55
N VAL A 44 -2.96 1.46 12.83
CA VAL A 44 -3.39 0.58 13.92
C VAL A 44 -4.90 0.39 13.88
N GLY A 45 -5.64 1.49 13.65
CA GLY A 45 -7.07 1.45 13.43
C GLY A 45 -7.42 0.51 12.28
N LEU A 46 -6.83 0.71 11.11
CA LEU A 46 -7.10 -0.10 9.93
C LEU A 46 -6.78 -1.59 10.12
N GLU A 47 -5.63 -1.91 10.74
CA GLU A 47 -5.25 -3.31 11.03
C GLU A 47 -6.21 -4.01 12.00
N ASN A 48 -6.90 -3.26 12.87
CA ASN A 48 -7.83 -3.79 13.86
C ASN A 48 -9.31 -3.74 13.43
N SER A 49 -9.67 -2.91 12.45
CA SER A 49 -11.08 -2.62 12.11
C SER A 49 -11.43 -2.84 10.65
N TYR A 50 -10.58 -3.49 9.86
CA TYR A 50 -10.94 -3.88 8.49
C TYR A 50 -12.14 -4.83 8.48
N LEU A 51 -12.94 -4.77 7.42
CA LEU A 51 -14.07 -5.69 7.26
C LEU A 51 -13.76 -6.85 6.33
N TYR A 52 -12.92 -6.60 5.32
CA TYR A 52 -12.57 -7.60 4.34
C TYR A 52 -11.07 -7.86 4.35
N LYS A 53 -10.72 -9.14 4.23
CA LYS A 53 -9.34 -9.59 4.06
C LYS A 53 -9.25 -10.66 2.97
N ILE A 54 -8.35 -10.43 2.03
CA ILE A 54 -7.93 -11.41 1.03
C ILE A 54 -6.50 -11.84 1.37
N SER A 55 -6.24 -13.14 1.41
CA SER A 55 -4.91 -13.68 1.69
C SER A 55 -4.47 -14.64 0.59
N MET A 56 -3.37 -14.32 -0.06
CA MET A 56 -2.73 -15.13 -1.11
C MET A 56 -1.43 -15.70 -0.55
N ARG A 57 -1.47 -16.91 0.01
CA ARG A 57 -0.33 -17.54 0.71
C ARG A 57 0.79 -18.06 -0.21
N GLN A 58 0.49 -18.34 -1.47
CA GLN A 58 1.44 -18.81 -2.47
C GLN A 58 1.34 -17.94 -3.72
N ILE A 59 1.56 -16.63 -3.58
CA ILE A 59 1.27 -15.64 -4.64
C ILE A 59 1.97 -15.99 -5.96
N LYS A 60 3.18 -16.55 -5.90
CA LYS A 60 3.98 -16.95 -7.07
C LYS A 60 3.32 -18.00 -7.95
N ALA A 61 2.44 -18.84 -7.38
CA ALA A 61 1.72 -19.87 -8.11
C ALA A 61 0.36 -19.37 -8.67
N THR A 62 0.00 -18.11 -8.41
CA THR A 62 -1.28 -17.56 -8.84
C THR A 62 -1.14 -16.77 -10.15
N ARG A 63 -2.26 -16.61 -10.88
CA ARG A 63 -2.35 -15.73 -12.06
C ARG A 63 -2.00 -14.26 -11.77
N TYR A 64 -1.99 -13.88 -10.50
CA TYR A 64 -1.77 -12.52 -10.03
C TYR A 64 -0.29 -12.13 -9.97
N TRP A 65 0.62 -13.11 -9.92
CA TRP A 65 2.05 -12.88 -9.68
C TRP A 65 2.69 -11.85 -10.62
N SER A 66 2.60 -12.09 -11.94
CA SER A 66 3.27 -11.25 -12.94
C SER A 66 2.73 -9.82 -12.93
N THR A 67 1.41 -9.66 -12.83
CA THR A 67 0.74 -8.36 -12.82
C THR A 67 1.02 -7.56 -11.54
N LEU A 68 1.09 -8.22 -10.38
CA LEU A 68 1.49 -7.58 -9.13
C LEU A 68 2.94 -7.11 -9.19
N LEU A 69 3.86 -7.98 -9.65
CA LEU A 69 5.27 -7.63 -9.74
C LEU A 69 5.49 -6.46 -10.70
N LYS A 70 4.74 -6.41 -11.81
CA LYS A 70 4.73 -5.27 -12.72
C LYS A 70 4.27 -3.99 -12.01
N ALA A 71 3.12 -4.03 -11.33
CA ALA A 71 2.58 -2.88 -10.60
C ALA A 71 3.56 -2.35 -9.53
N LEU A 72 4.22 -3.24 -8.77
CA LEU A 72 5.25 -2.87 -7.79
C LEU A 72 6.45 -2.16 -8.43
N ASN A 73 6.87 -2.60 -9.61
CA ASN A 73 8.00 -2.01 -10.33
C ASN A 73 7.67 -0.63 -10.91
N GLU A 74 6.46 -0.47 -11.45
CA GLU A 74 5.99 0.77 -12.10
C GLU A 74 5.51 1.85 -11.12
N THR A 75 5.18 1.48 -9.88
CA THR A 75 4.74 2.44 -8.86
C THR A 75 5.85 3.45 -8.54
N LYS A 76 5.52 4.73 -8.70
CA LYS A 76 6.35 5.87 -8.35
C LYS A 76 5.82 6.50 -7.05
N ILE A 77 6.72 6.90 -6.16
CA ILE A 77 6.37 7.29 -4.79
C ILE A 77 7.12 8.58 -4.45
N ASN A 78 6.38 9.56 -3.95
CA ASN A 78 6.94 10.77 -3.36
C ASN A 78 6.69 10.76 -1.85
N LYS A 79 7.59 11.38 -1.09
CA LYS A 79 7.39 11.59 0.35
C LYS A 79 6.23 12.58 0.55
N ALA A 80 5.35 12.29 1.50
CA ALA A 80 4.30 13.21 1.92
C ALA A 80 4.56 13.71 3.35
N TYR A 81 4.02 14.89 3.67
CA TYR A 81 4.19 15.50 4.99
C TYR A 81 3.20 14.99 6.05
N LYS A 82 2.03 14.48 5.62
CA LYS A 82 0.96 14.07 6.53
C LYS A 82 0.29 12.79 6.06
N LEU A 83 0.01 11.90 7.01
CA LEU A 83 -0.79 10.70 6.78
C LEU A 83 -2.26 11.08 6.56
N LYS A 84 -2.85 10.55 5.49
CA LYS A 84 -4.29 10.67 5.19
C LYS A 84 -5.09 9.61 5.93
N ASP A 85 -6.42 9.70 5.81
CA ASP A 85 -7.37 8.72 6.34
C ASP A 85 -7.26 7.39 5.58
N LEU A 86 -6.84 6.32 6.24
CA LEU A 86 -6.52 5.05 5.59
C LEU A 86 -7.75 4.16 5.45
N ARG A 87 -7.91 3.54 4.28
CA ARG A 87 -9.07 2.69 3.95
C ARG A 87 -8.69 1.31 3.45
N SER A 88 -7.46 1.13 2.99
CA SER A 88 -6.97 -0.18 2.57
C SER A 88 -5.49 -0.35 2.86
N ALA A 89 -5.06 -1.60 2.96
CA ALA A 89 -3.64 -1.90 3.05
C ALA A 89 -3.29 -3.21 2.34
N ILE A 90 -2.04 -3.28 1.88
CA ILE A 90 -1.41 -4.43 1.27
C ILE A 90 -0.22 -4.80 2.15
N PHE A 91 -0.21 -6.02 2.67
CA PHE A 91 0.89 -6.55 3.45
C PHE A 91 1.62 -7.63 2.64
N ILE A 92 2.91 -7.43 2.45
CA ILE A 92 3.77 -8.36 1.72
C ILE A 92 4.64 -9.12 2.73
N TYR A 93 4.69 -10.44 2.56
CA TYR A 93 5.39 -11.34 3.46
C TYR A 93 6.43 -12.19 2.72
N TYR A 94 7.50 -12.51 3.44
CA TYR A 94 8.47 -13.52 3.06
C TYR A 94 8.70 -14.42 4.26
N GLN A 95 8.56 -15.74 4.10
CA GLN A 95 8.73 -16.71 5.19
C GLN A 95 7.88 -16.35 6.43
N ASN A 96 6.62 -15.98 6.22
CA ASN A 96 5.68 -15.51 7.25
C ASN A 96 6.06 -14.21 8.00
N LYS A 97 7.15 -13.54 7.64
CA LYS A 97 7.52 -12.23 8.18
C LYS A 97 6.94 -11.13 7.30
N LYS A 98 6.19 -10.18 7.88
CA LYS A 98 5.73 -8.96 7.19
C LYS A 98 6.96 -8.12 6.85
N ILE A 99 7.26 -7.97 5.56
CA ILE A 99 8.44 -7.22 5.09
C ILE A 99 8.08 -5.82 4.59
N VAL A 100 6.85 -5.63 4.14
CA VAL A 100 6.32 -4.33 3.69
C VAL A 100 4.85 -4.21 4.05
N SER A 101 4.45 -3.04 4.51
CA SER A 101 3.06 -2.62 4.60
C SER A 101 2.84 -1.42 3.70
N ILE A 102 1.84 -1.47 2.83
CA ILE A 102 1.48 -0.37 1.93
C ILE A 102 0.05 0.01 2.28
N TYR A 103 -0.15 1.21 2.79
CA TYR A 103 -1.45 1.73 3.17
C TYR A 103 -1.90 2.77 2.16
N TYR A 104 -3.22 2.83 1.95
CA TYR A 104 -3.85 3.78 1.05
C TYR A 104 -5.04 4.44 1.71
N ASP A 105 -5.25 5.70 1.35
CA ASP A 105 -6.52 6.39 1.55
C ASP A 105 -7.61 5.86 0.60
N GLU A 106 -8.81 6.43 0.70
CA GLU A 106 -9.94 6.03 -0.14
C GLU A 106 -9.64 6.16 -1.64
N SER A 107 -8.90 7.20 -2.03
CA SER A 107 -8.59 7.52 -3.43
C SER A 107 -7.49 6.65 -4.03
N GLY A 108 -6.63 6.08 -3.18
CA GLY A 108 -5.42 5.36 -3.60
C GLY A 108 -4.23 6.25 -3.93
N ASN A 109 -4.36 7.58 -3.82
CA ASN A 109 -3.29 8.53 -4.17
C ASN A 109 -2.36 8.84 -3.00
N TYR A 110 -2.83 8.69 -1.76
CA TYR A 110 -2.04 8.97 -0.56
C TYR A 110 -2.06 7.80 0.40
N GLY A 111 -1.07 7.74 1.29
CA GLY A 111 -1.07 6.76 2.38
C GLY A 111 0.28 6.66 3.04
N ALA A 112 0.76 5.43 3.23
CA ALA A 112 2.05 5.18 3.84
C ALA A 112 2.71 3.90 3.32
N ILE A 113 4.04 3.88 3.32
CA ILE A 113 4.83 2.65 3.20
C ILE A 113 5.52 2.44 4.54
N ASN A 114 5.21 1.31 5.19
CA ASN A 114 5.48 1.08 6.60
C ASN A 114 4.96 2.30 7.39
N SER A 115 5.79 3.02 8.14
CA SER A 115 5.37 4.20 8.90
C SER A 115 5.61 5.54 8.18
N ILE A 116 6.09 5.53 6.93
CA ILE A 116 6.46 6.74 6.20
C ILE A 116 5.27 7.22 5.36
N PRO A 117 4.74 8.43 5.58
CA PRO A 117 3.68 8.98 4.73
C PRO A 117 4.18 9.23 3.32
N VAL A 118 3.36 8.87 2.33
CA VAL A 118 3.71 8.98 0.90
C VAL A 118 2.53 9.43 0.06
N GLU A 119 2.86 9.97 -1.10
CA GLU A 119 1.98 10.18 -2.24
C GLU A 119 2.39 9.20 -3.36
N PHE A 120 1.43 8.48 -3.90
CA PHE A 120 1.63 7.58 -5.02
C PHE A 120 1.40 8.35 -6.31
N MET A 121 2.46 8.50 -7.10
CA MET A 121 2.41 9.18 -8.40
C MET A 121 1.71 8.25 -9.41
N GLY A 122 0.39 8.40 -9.49
CA GLY A 122 -0.52 7.38 -10.01
C GLY A 122 -0.86 6.36 -8.93
N ARG A 123 -2.07 5.79 -8.97
CA ARG A 123 -2.58 4.89 -7.91
C ARG A 123 -1.75 3.61 -7.75
N GLY A 124 -0.87 3.27 -8.70
CA GLY A 124 0.17 2.26 -8.54
C GLY A 124 -0.38 0.88 -8.19
N VAL A 125 0.13 0.25 -7.12
CA VAL A 125 -0.40 -1.06 -6.66
C VAL A 125 -1.88 -1.00 -6.27
N TYR A 126 -2.42 0.18 -5.90
CA TYR A 126 -3.85 0.33 -5.64
C TYR A 126 -4.70 0.06 -6.88
N ASP A 127 -4.28 0.50 -8.08
CA ASP A 127 -5.00 0.19 -9.33
C ASP A 127 -5.07 -1.32 -9.58
N TRP A 128 -3.97 -2.01 -9.28
CA TRP A 128 -3.92 -3.46 -9.38
C TRP A 128 -4.88 -4.12 -8.39
N VAL A 129 -4.96 -3.63 -7.15
CA VAL A 129 -5.91 -4.13 -6.15
C VAL A 129 -7.36 -3.83 -6.54
N ASP A 130 -7.66 -2.61 -6.99
CA ASP A 130 -8.99 -2.18 -7.40
C ASP A 130 -9.51 -2.98 -8.61
N GLY A 131 -8.66 -3.19 -9.61
CA GLY A 131 -9.00 -3.94 -10.81
C GLY A 131 -9.25 -5.43 -10.60
N ASN A 132 -8.68 -6.02 -9.54
CA ASN A 132 -8.77 -7.46 -9.28
C ASN A 132 -9.69 -7.84 -8.12
N PHE A 133 -9.90 -6.94 -7.14
CA PHE A 133 -10.53 -7.30 -5.87
C PHE A 133 -11.52 -6.27 -5.33
N LEU A 134 -11.19 -4.97 -5.28
CA LEU A 134 -12.07 -4.01 -4.59
C LEU A 134 -13.38 -3.78 -5.32
N LYS A 135 -13.40 -3.89 -6.66
CA LYS A 135 -14.66 -3.85 -7.44
C LYS A 135 -15.63 -4.99 -7.10
N VAL A 136 -15.14 -6.05 -6.46
CA VAL A 136 -15.98 -7.20 -6.04
C VAL A 136 -16.60 -6.94 -4.65
N ILE A 137 -16.10 -5.94 -3.92
CA ILE A 137 -16.42 -5.68 -2.50
C ILE A 137 -17.03 -4.28 -2.30
N LYS A 138 -16.92 -3.39 -3.30
CA LYS A 138 -17.55 -2.06 -3.34
C LYS A 138 -19.05 -2.13 -3.63
#